data_AF-R7JFN0-F1
#
_entry.id   AF-R7JFN0-F1
#
_cell.length_a   1.000
_cell.length_b   1.000
_cell.length_c   1.000
_cell.angle_alpha   90.00
_cell.angle_beta   90.00
_cell.angle_gamma   90.00
#
_symmetry.space_group_name_H-M   'P 1'
#
loop_
_entity.id
_entity.type
_entity.pdbx_description
1 polymer ?
#
loop_
_entity_poly.entity_id
_entity_poly.type
_entity_poly.pdbx_seq_one_letter_code
_entity_poly.pdbx_strand_id
1 'polypeptide(L)'
;MAAVFDFKGFARDLTKQAEKSIPEDIALEHKKEFLDRIYNFTYIAGEAFSQDDTIESSETAKTLTQIISEWTFHKYIDLLRSDIPEMYHESILQKLAYVAFEMGKESEFSKLTQEQMLALVEVHVKKAFEKACKKLLDNGQITASAYERALNLSNIDEYSSKLCHNVKVPSRRKSTFKYTLIALIAGLLTLIANYLQPEAPIMIIINTVVLVLLSMYVGFYIGANRFSK
;
A
#
# COMPACT_ATOMS: atom_id res chain seq x y z
N MET A 1 11.42 -9.17 23.31
CA MET A 1 10.74 -10.48 23.51
C MET A 1 10.14 -10.81 22.17
N ALA A 2 10.46 -11.95 21.57
CA ALA A 2 10.03 -12.25 20.20
C ALA A 2 8.48 -12.26 20.09
N ALA A 3 7.95 -11.77 18.98
CA ALA A 3 6.53 -11.70 18.67
C ALA A 3 5.93 -13.10 18.39
N VAL A 4 5.85 -13.95 19.42
CA VAL A 4 5.36 -15.33 19.27
C VAL A 4 3.85 -15.33 18.98
N PHE A 5 3.47 -15.80 17.79
CA PHE A 5 2.09 -16.14 17.44
C PHE A 5 2.02 -17.51 16.75
N ASP A 6 0.83 -18.13 16.70
CA ASP A 6 0.62 -19.40 15.99
C ASP A 6 0.62 -19.19 14.47
N PHE A 7 1.81 -18.96 13.90
CA PHE A 7 1.98 -18.76 12.46
C PHE A 7 1.59 -19.99 11.63
N LYS A 8 1.67 -21.20 12.21
CA LYS A 8 1.25 -22.44 11.55
C LYS A 8 -0.27 -22.53 11.42
N GLY A 9 -0.98 -22.24 12.51
CA GLY A 9 -2.44 -22.08 12.49
C GLY A 9 -2.87 -20.96 11.55
N PHE A 10 -2.20 -19.81 11.63
CA PHE A 10 -2.48 -18.66 10.77
C PHE A 10 -2.33 -18.98 9.28
N ALA A 11 -1.25 -19.67 8.89
CA ALA A 11 -1.06 -20.11 7.50
C ALA A 11 -2.21 -21.00 7.00
N ARG A 12 -2.64 -21.99 7.82
CA ARG A 12 -3.79 -22.85 7.47
C ARG A 12 -5.08 -22.04 7.30
N ASP A 13 -5.32 -21.08 8.19
CA ASP A 13 -6.53 -20.26 8.15
C ASP A 13 -6.54 -19.28 6.98
N LEU A 14 -5.38 -18.71 6.63
CA LEU A 14 -5.26 -17.82 5.49
C LEU A 14 -5.40 -18.57 4.16
N THR A 15 -4.82 -19.78 4.04
CA THR A 15 -5.02 -20.65 2.88
C THR A 15 -6.49 -21.00 2.68
N LYS A 16 -7.23 -21.34 3.75
CA LYS A 16 -8.68 -21.60 3.67
C LYS A 16 -9.49 -20.37 3.26
N GLN A 17 -9.06 -19.18 3.67
CA GLN A 17 -9.70 -17.93 3.23
C GLN A 17 -9.44 -17.71 1.74
N ALA A 18 -8.18 -17.84 1.32
CA ALA A 18 -7.80 -17.66 -0.07
C ALA A 18 -8.48 -18.65 -1.01
N GLU A 19 -8.74 -19.89 -0.58
CA GLU A 19 -9.51 -20.88 -1.35
C GLU A 19 -10.88 -20.36 -1.82
N LYS A 20 -11.52 -19.51 -1.01
CA LYS A 20 -12.83 -18.91 -1.34
C LYS A 20 -12.73 -17.72 -2.30
N SER A 21 -11.53 -17.24 -2.56
CA SER A 21 -11.25 -16.04 -3.34
C SER A 21 -10.36 -16.31 -4.56
N ILE A 22 -10.10 -17.58 -4.87
CA ILE A 22 -9.37 -17.96 -6.09
C ILE A 22 -10.26 -17.66 -7.31
N PRO A 23 -9.75 -16.94 -8.32
CA PRO A 23 -10.46 -16.77 -9.59
C PRO A 23 -10.78 -18.12 -10.27
N GLU A 24 -11.92 -18.22 -10.94
CA GLU A 24 -12.38 -19.48 -11.55
C GLU A 24 -11.37 -20.06 -12.55
N ASP A 25 -10.75 -19.22 -13.38
CA ASP A 25 -9.71 -19.61 -14.35
C ASP A 25 -8.51 -20.28 -13.66
N ILE A 26 -8.08 -19.74 -12.52
CA ILE A 26 -6.97 -20.30 -11.74
C ILE A 26 -7.40 -21.56 -10.99
N ALA A 27 -8.63 -21.59 -10.48
CA ALA A 27 -9.17 -22.70 -9.69
C ALA A 27 -9.35 -24.00 -10.51
N LEU A 28 -9.49 -23.90 -11.83
CA LEU A 28 -9.64 -25.06 -12.71
C LEU A 28 -8.31 -25.81 -12.91
N GLU A 29 -7.21 -25.09 -13.07
CA GLU A 29 -5.93 -25.69 -13.51
C GLU A 29 -4.85 -25.67 -12.42
N HIS A 30 -4.79 -24.63 -11.60
CA HIS A 30 -3.66 -24.38 -10.69
C HIS A 30 -4.03 -24.42 -9.20
N LYS A 31 -5.28 -24.78 -8.83
CA LYS A 31 -5.79 -24.65 -7.46
C LYS A 31 -4.86 -25.21 -6.39
N LYS A 32 -4.34 -26.42 -6.56
CA LYS A 32 -3.48 -27.07 -5.56
C LYS A 32 -2.16 -26.32 -5.39
N GLU A 33 -1.43 -26.13 -6.49
CA GLU A 33 -0.15 -25.42 -6.48
C GLU A 33 -0.31 -24.02 -5.88
N PHE A 34 -1.37 -23.33 -6.27
CA PHE A 34 -1.70 -22.00 -5.80
C PHE A 34 -1.93 -21.95 -4.28
N LEU A 35 -2.72 -22.88 -3.73
CA LEU A 35 -2.95 -22.97 -2.28
C LEU A 35 -1.68 -23.37 -1.51
N ASP A 36 -0.88 -24.30 -2.05
CA ASP A 36 0.39 -24.71 -1.46
C ASP A 36 1.36 -23.52 -1.38
N ARG A 37 1.40 -22.68 -2.42
CA ARG A 37 2.24 -21.48 -2.49
C ARG A 37 1.84 -20.44 -1.45
N ILE A 38 0.54 -20.18 -1.29
CA ILE A 38 0.02 -19.28 -0.25
C ILE A 38 0.41 -19.78 1.12
N TYR A 39 0.20 -21.08 1.38
CA TYR A 39 0.56 -21.69 2.66
C TYR A 39 2.06 -21.49 2.93
N ASN A 40 2.92 -21.80 1.95
CA ASN A 40 4.37 -21.71 2.09
C ASN A 40 4.84 -20.27 2.36
N PHE A 41 4.37 -19.28 1.58
CA PHE A 41 4.73 -17.88 1.81
C PHE A 41 4.22 -17.36 3.16
N THR A 42 3.00 -17.73 3.56
CA THR A 42 2.45 -17.35 4.87
C THR A 42 3.25 -17.98 6.01
N TYR A 43 3.59 -19.26 5.88
CA TYR A 43 4.38 -19.98 6.87
C TYR A 43 5.77 -19.36 7.02
N ILE A 44 6.50 -19.16 5.92
CA ILE A 44 7.88 -18.65 5.94
C ILE A 44 7.91 -17.22 6.49
N ALA A 45 6.98 -16.36 6.05
CA ALA A 45 6.88 -15.00 6.57
C ALA A 45 6.56 -14.98 8.07
N GLY A 46 5.58 -15.79 8.50
CA GLY A 46 5.19 -15.86 9.90
C GLY A 46 6.27 -16.43 10.81
N GLU A 47 7.00 -17.44 10.34
CA GLU A 47 8.17 -17.98 11.04
C GLU A 47 9.27 -16.93 11.16
N ALA A 48 9.59 -16.22 10.07
CA ALA A 48 10.60 -15.18 10.06
C ALA A 48 10.27 -14.04 11.03
N PHE A 49 9.04 -13.50 11.00
CA PHE A 49 8.63 -12.43 11.93
C PHE A 49 8.50 -12.90 13.37
N SER A 50 8.10 -14.16 13.61
CA SER A 50 8.02 -14.71 14.98
C SER A 50 9.39 -14.92 15.60
N GLN A 51 10.43 -15.07 14.79
CA GLN A 51 11.83 -15.24 15.24
C GLN A 51 12.62 -13.92 15.27
N ASP A 52 12.06 -12.85 14.70
CA ASP A 52 12.70 -11.54 14.65
C ASP A 52 12.49 -10.78 15.98
N ASP A 53 13.58 -10.43 16.64
CA ASP A 53 13.57 -9.73 17.93
C ASP A 53 13.28 -8.23 17.82
N THR A 54 13.33 -7.67 16.60
CA THR A 54 12.96 -6.27 16.32
C THR A 54 11.46 -6.06 16.23
N ILE A 55 10.68 -7.15 16.05
CA ILE A 55 9.22 -7.10 16.05
C ILE A 55 8.72 -7.41 17.46
N GLU A 56 8.26 -6.37 18.16
CA GLU A 56 7.86 -6.49 19.58
C GLU A 56 6.46 -7.07 19.76
N SER A 57 5.57 -6.94 18.76
CA SER A 57 4.15 -7.25 18.86
C SER A 57 3.76 -8.44 17.99
N SER A 58 3.10 -9.44 18.59
CA SER A 58 2.50 -10.58 17.88
C SER A 58 1.47 -10.14 16.84
N GLU A 59 0.72 -9.07 17.12
CA GLU A 59 -0.27 -8.52 16.18
C GLU A 59 0.41 -7.84 14.98
N THR A 60 1.54 -7.18 15.20
CA THR A 60 2.37 -6.63 14.11
C THR A 60 2.92 -7.76 13.25
N ALA A 61 3.53 -8.78 13.85
CA ALA A 61 4.07 -9.94 13.14
C ALA A 61 2.99 -10.63 12.28
N LYS A 62 1.80 -10.83 12.83
CA LYS A 62 0.64 -11.38 12.12
C LYS A 62 0.19 -10.48 10.96
N THR A 63 0.12 -9.17 11.18
CA THR A 63 -0.27 -8.19 10.16
C THR A 63 0.72 -8.19 9.00
N LEU A 64 2.03 -8.14 9.28
CA LEU A 64 3.07 -8.19 8.27
C LEU A 64 3.06 -9.50 7.49
N THR A 65 2.85 -10.62 8.18
CA THR A 65 2.68 -11.94 7.56
C THR A 65 1.51 -11.96 6.58
N GLN A 66 0.37 -11.41 6.98
CA GLN A 66 -0.81 -11.30 6.11
C GLN A 66 -0.50 -10.48 4.86
N ILE A 67 0.14 -9.32 5.02
CA ILE A 67 0.51 -8.43 3.91
C ILE A 67 1.39 -9.16 2.88
N ILE A 68 2.44 -9.86 3.32
CA ILE A 68 3.30 -10.63 2.41
C ILE A 68 2.49 -11.69 1.65
N SER A 69 1.62 -12.39 2.37
CA SER A 69 0.81 -13.47 1.81
C SER A 69 -0.19 -12.97 0.77
N GLU A 70 -0.85 -11.83 1.02
CA GLU A 70 -1.78 -11.22 0.08
C GLU A 70 -1.05 -10.68 -1.17
N TRP A 71 0.09 -10.01 -1.00
CA TRP A 71 0.89 -9.55 -2.14
C TRP A 71 1.39 -10.69 -3.01
N THR A 72 1.90 -11.76 -2.40
CA THR A 72 2.36 -12.94 -3.15
C THR A 72 1.20 -13.67 -3.83
N PHE A 73 0.04 -13.80 -3.19
CA PHE A 73 -1.20 -14.32 -3.79
C PHE A 73 -1.58 -13.55 -5.06
N HIS A 74 -1.72 -12.23 -4.96
CA HIS A 74 -2.17 -11.40 -6.09
C HIS A 74 -1.16 -11.42 -7.24
N LYS A 75 0.13 -11.31 -6.91
CA LYS A 75 1.18 -11.32 -7.94
C LYS A 75 1.35 -12.68 -8.58
N TYR A 76 1.00 -13.76 -7.90
CA TYR A 76 1.00 -15.07 -8.52
C TYR A 76 -0.15 -15.23 -9.53
N ILE A 77 -1.33 -14.69 -9.24
CA ILE A 77 -2.43 -14.61 -10.23
C ILE A 77 -1.97 -13.81 -11.46
N ASP A 78 -1.34 -12.65 -11.26
CA ASP A 78 -0.81 -11.85 -12.36
C ASP A 78 0.19 -12.65 -13.20
N LEU A 79 1.09 -13.39 -12.55
CA LEU A 79 2.09 -14.22 -13.22
C LEU A 79 1.46 -15.34 -14.06
N LEU A 80 0.49 -16.06 -13.50
CA LEU A 80 -0.25 -17.11 -14.20
C LEU A 80 -0.98 -16.59 -15.45
N ARG A 81 -1.37 -15.30 -15.45
CA ARG A 81 -2.04 -14.64 -16.58
C ARG A 81 -1.10 -13.89 -17.53
N SER A 82 0.19 -13.78 -17.21
CA SER A 82 1.12 -12.85 -17.88
C SER A 82 1.91 -13.40 -19.07
N ASP A 83 1.70 -14.67 -19.46
CA ASP A 83 2.57 -15.41 -20.40
C ASP A 83 4.05 -15.45 -20.00
N ILE A 84 4.40 -15.07 -18.76
CA ILE A 84 5.74 -15.29 -18.21
C ILE A 84 5.88 -16.80 -17.92
N PRO A 85 6.96 -17.47 -18.37
CA PRO A 85 7.17 -18.88 -18.08
C PRO A 85 7.19 -19.21 -16.58
N GLU A 86 6.52 -20.30 -16.20
CA GLU A 86 6.38 -20.77 -14.80
C GLU A 86 7.71 -20.90 -14.06
N MET A 87 8.78 -21.30 -14.78
CA MET A 87 10.14 -21.43 -14.21
C MET A 87 10.67 -20.15 -13.56
N TYR A 88 10.10 -18.98 -13.89
CA TYR A 88 10.47 -17.70 -13.29
C TYR A 88 9.58 -17.27 -12.12
N HIS A 89 8.37 -17.83 -11.98
CA HIS A 89 7.36 -17.37 -11.03
C HIS A 89 7.86 -17.41 -9.58
N GLU A 90 8.47 -18.52 -9.16
CA GLU A 90 9.03 -18.68 -7.81
C GLU A 90 10.05 -17.60 -7.49
N SER A 91 11.02 -17.41 -8.38
CA SER A 91 12.11 -16.44 -8.17
C SER A 91 11.60 -14.99 -8.08
N ILE A 92 10.55 -14.66 -8.83
CA ILE A 92 9.90 -13.36 -8.77
C ILE A 92 9.20 -13.22 -7.42
N LEU A 93 8.37 -14.19 -7.04
CA LEU A 93 7.56 -14.13 -5.82
C LEU A 93 8.42 -14.12 -4.54
N GLN A 94 9.50 -14.90 -4.49
CA GLN A 94 10.47 -14.84 -3.38
C GLN A 94 11.08 -13.45 -3.23
N LYS A 95 11.44 -12.80 -4.34
CA LYS A 95 11.97 -11.45 -4.32
C LYS A 95 10.93 -10.43 -3.84
N LEU A 96 9.67 -10.59 -4.22
CA LEU A 96 8.59 -9.72 -3.73
C LEU A 96 8.35 -9.92 -2.23
N ALA A 97 8.29 -11.17 -1.77
CA ALA A 97 8.13 -11.50 -0.36
C ALA A 97 9.27 -10.91 0.48
N TYR A 98 10.50 -11.03 0.01
CA TYR A 98 11.66 -10.43 0.68
C TYR A 98 11.58 -8.91 0.75
N VAL A 99 11.21 -8.23 -0.34
CA VAL A 99 11.06 -6.78 -0.34
C VAL A 99 9.93 -6.34 0.60
N ALA A 100 8.80 -7.05 0.61
CA ALA A 100 7.71 -6.77 1.53
C ALA A 100 8.12 -6.98 3.00
N PHE A 101 8.91 -8.02 3.28
CA PHE A 101 9.49 -8.28 4.60
C PHE A 101 10.38 -7.13 5.08
N GLU A 102 11.36 -6.72 4.26
CA GLU A 102 12.29 -5.64 4.61
C GLU A 102 11.57 -4.31 4.83
N MET A 103 10.59 -3.98 3.98
CA MET A 103 9.81 -2.75 4.13
C MET A 103 8.86 -2.78 5.33
N GLY A 104 8.32 -3.96 5.67
CA GLY A 104 7.57 -4.16 6.89
C GLY A 104 8.41 -3.97 8.15
N LYS A 105 9.67 -4.42 8.14
CA LYS A 105 10.60 -4.15 9.23
C LYS A 105 10.97 -2.68 9.32
N GLU A 106 11.27 -2.06 8.19
CA GLU A 106 11.61 -0.63 8.14
C GLU A 106 10.45 0.24 8.65
N SER A 107 9.20 -0.14 8.37
CA SER A 107 8.06 0.60 8.88
C SER A 107 7.92 0.54 10.40
N GLU A 108 8.25 -0.59 11.02
CA GLU A 108 8.25 -0.72 12.49
C GLU A 108 9.39 0.10 13.11
N PHE A 109 10.59 0.04 12.52
CA PHE A 109 11.72 0.86 12.95
C PHE A 109 11.41 2.36 12.87
N SER A 110 10.78 2.78 11.78
CA SER A 110 10.34 4.16 11.54
C SER A 110 9.05 4.55 12.28
N LYS A 111 8.44 3.64 13.06
CA LYS A 111 7.18 3.84 13.80
C LYS A 111 6.05 4.39 12.92
N LEU A 112 5.97 3.88 11.69
CA LEU A 112 4.94 4.28 10.74
C LEU A 112 3.56 3.77 11.19
N THR A 113 2.51 4.47 10.79
CA THR A 113 1.16 3.92 10.95
C THR A 113 0.96 2.73 10.01
N GLN A 114 -0.03 1.89 10.29
CA GLN A 114 -0.36 0.77 9.42
C GLN A 114 -0.67 1.20 7.98
N GLU A 115 -1.35 2.34 7.78
CA GLU A 115 -1.62 2.89 6.43
C GLU A 115 -0.32 3.28 5.71
N GLN A 116 0.62 3.89 6.43
CA GLN A 116 1.92 4.26 5.88
C GLN A 116 2.79 3.04 5.57
N MET A 117 2.78 2.02 6.43
CA MET A 117 3.42 0.74 6.18
C MET A 117 2.88 0.07 4.91
N LEU A 118 1.55 -0.02 4.77
CA LEU A 118 0.93 -0.61 3.59
C LEU A 118 1.35 0.13 2.31
N ALA A 119 1.32 1.46 2.32
CA ALA A 119 1.76 2.27 1.19
C ALA A 119 3.27 2.08 0.87
N LEU A 120 4.11 1.96 1.90
CA LEU A 120 5.54 1.70 1.73
C LEU A 120 5.78 0.34 1.08
N VAL A 121 5.16 -0.72 1.62
CA VAL A 121 5.25 -2.08 1.07
C VAL A 121 4.77 -2.11 -0.38
N GLU A 122 3.60 -1.52 -0.66
CA GLU A 122 3.00 -1.46 -2.00
C GLU A 122 3.97 -0.87 -3.03
N VAL A 123 4.50 0.34 -2.77
CA VAL A 123 5.39 1.04 -3.69
C VAL A 123 6.64 0.22 -3.98
N HIS A 124 7.22 -0.41 -2.96
CA HIS A 124 8.46 -1.16 -3.09
C HIS A 124 8.25 -2.53 -3.74
N VAL A 125 7.17 -3.24 -3.42
CA VAL A 125 6.79 -4.51 -4.07
C VAL A 125 6.50 -4.28 -5.55
N LYS A 126 5.75 -3.22 -5.90
CA LYS A 126 5.49 -2.87 -7.30
C LYS A 126 6.77 -2.63 -8.08
N LYS A 127 7.67 -1.78 -7.55
CA LYS A 127 8.99 -1.54 -8.14
C LYS A 127 9.83 -2.81 -8.27
N ALA A 128 9.78 -3.69 -7.27
CA ALA A 128 10.52 -4.95 -7.28
C ALA A 128 10.00 -5.90 -8.37
N PHE A 129 8.68 -5.95 -8.57
CA PHE A 129 8.02 -6.73 -9.62
C PHE A 129 8.37 -6.21 -11.00
N GLU A 130 8.20 -4.90 -11.23
CA GLU A 130 8.59 -4.23 -12.47
C GLU A 130 10.06 -4.51 -12.81
N LYS A 131 10.95 -4.37 -11.84
CA LYS A 131 12.39 -4.65 -12.02
C LYS A 131 12.67 -6.13 -12.30
N ALA A 132 11.92 -7.05 -11.71
CA ALA A 132 12.08 -8.48 -11.94
C ALA A 132 11.66 -8.85 -13.37
N CYS A 133 10.47 -8.42 -13.79
CA CYS A 133 9.97 -8.62 -15.16
C CYS A 133 10.86 -7.93 -16.19
N LYS A 134 11.30 -6.70 -15.92
CA LYS A 134 12.21 -5.97 -16.81
C LYS A 134 13.55 -6.69 -16.99
N LYS A 135 14.10 -7.28 -15.92
CA LYS A 135 15.34 -8.07 -16.04
C LYS A 135 15.17 -9.28 -16.96
N LEU A 136 14.03 -9.97 -16.89
CA LEU A 136 13.74 -11.08 -17.80
C LEU A 136 13.62 -10.59 -19.25
N LEU A 137 12.99 -9.43 -19.46
CA LEU A 137 12.87 -8.81 -20.79
C LEU A 137 14.25 -8.43 -21.36
N ASP A 138 15.05 -7.70 -20.57
CA ASP A 138 16.37 -7.22 -20.97
C ASP A 138 17.32 -8.39 -21.28
N ASN A 139 17.14 -9.54 -20.63
CA ASN A 139 17.87 -10.78 -20.88
C ASN A 139 17.31 -11.63 -22.04
N GLY A 140 16.23 -11.21 -22.70
CA GLY A 140 15.58 -11.98 -23.77
C GLY A 140 14.86 -13.24 -23.29
N GLN A 141 14.55 -13.35 -22.00
CA GLN A 141 13.89 -14.51 -21.40
C GLN A 141 12.37 -14.47 -21.53
N ILE A 142 11.80 -13.28 -21.77
CA ILE A 142 10.37 -13.06 -22.04
C ILE A 142 10.19 -12.04 -23.18
N THR A 143 9.02 -12.04 -23.81
CA THR A 143 8.68 -11.06 -24.84
C THR A 143 8.24 -9.72 -24.24
N ALA A 144 8.29 -8.65 -25.04
CA ALA A 144 7.70 -7.36 -24.65
C ALA A 144 6.21 -7.47 -24.33
N SER A 145 5.46 -8.32 -25.06
CA SER A 145 4.03 -8.55 -24.78
C SER A 145 3.78 -9.21 -23.43
N ALA A 146 4.61 -10.19 -23.03
CA ALA A 146 4.51 -10.82 -21.72
C ALA A 146 4.86 -9.84 -20.59
N TYR A 147 5.89 -9.01 -20.78
CA TYR A 147 6.23 -7.94 -19.86
C TYR A 147 5.07 -6.94 -19.68
N GLU A 148 4.53 -6.41 -20.78
CA GLU A 148 3.42 -5.44 -20.73
C GLU A 148 2.16 -6.06 -20.12
N ARG A 149 1.83 -7.32 -20.43
CA ARG A 149 0.71 -8.00 -19.77
C ARG A 149 0.93 -8.12 -18.27
N ALA A 150 2.10 -8.58 -17.83
CA ALA A 150 2.41 -8.69 -16.40
C ALA A 150 2.19 -7.38 -15.65
N LEU A 151 2.59 -6.24 -16.24
CA LEU A 151 2.45 -4.93 -15.61
C LEU A 151 1.02 -4.37 -15.69
N ASN A 152 0.30 -4.63 -16.77
CA ASN A 152 -1.04 -4.07 -17.01
C ASN A 152 -2.17 -4.94 -16.44
N LEU A 153 -1.93 -6.22 -16.13
CA LEU A 153 -2.85 -7.05 -15.34
C LEU A 153 -3.02 -6.51 -13.92
N SER A 154 -2.04 -5.73 -13.46
CA SER A 154 -2.06 -5.08 -12.16
C SER A 154 -2.99 -3.85 -12.15
N ASN A 155 -4.31 -4.06 -12.25
CA ASN A 155 -5.30 -3.06 -11.84
C ASN A 155 -5.31 -2.93 -10.30
N ILE A 156 -4.16 -2.57 -9.73
CA ILE A 156 -3.92 -2.36 -8.28
C ILE A 156 -4.88 -1.31 -7.70
N ASP A 157 -5.44 -0.44 -8.55
CA ASP A 157 -6.45 0.57 -8.18
C ASP A 157 -7.71 -0.04 -7.54
N GLU A 158 -8.01 -1.32 -7.77
CA GLU A 158 -9.12 -2.01 -7.11
C GLU A 158 -8.75 -2.57 -5.72
N TYR A 159 -7.45 -2.79 -5.45
CA TYR A 159 -6.96 -3.62 -4.35
C TYR A 159 -6.70 -2.86 -3.04
N SER A 160 -6.40 -1.56 -3.08
CA SER A 160 -6.36 -0.75 -1.84
C SER A 160 -7.72 -0.69 -1.14
N SER A 161 -8.80 -1.00 -1.87
CA SER A 161 -10.19 -0.96 -1.37
C SER A 161 -10.73 -2.34 -0.97
N LYS A 162 -10.01 -3.43 -1.27
CA LYS A 162 -10.46 -4.83 -1.12
C LYS A 162 -9.41 -5.75 -0.47
N LEU A 163 -8.55 -5.23 0.41
CA LEU A 163 -7.81 -6.08 1.35
C LEU A 163 -8.85 -6.94 2.12
N CYS A 164 -8.55 -8.21 2.38
CA CYS A 164 -9.44 -9.08 3.16
C CYS A 164 -9.57 -8.52 4.58
N HIS A 165 -10.57 -7.67 4.80
CA HIS A 165 -10.80 -6.95 6.04
C HIS A 165 -11.15 -7.91 7.18
N ASN A 166 -10.12 -8.35 7.92
CA ASN A 166 -10.21 -8.49 9.38
C ASN A 166 -9.41 -7.39 10.11
N VAL A 167 -8.86 -6.45 9.36
CA VAL A 167 -8.19 -5.25 9.86
C VAL A 167 -9.16 -4.08 9.73
N LYS A 168 -9.51 -3.46 10.86
CA LYS A 168 -10.18 -2.15 10.88
C LYS A 168 -9.19 -1.09 10.42
N VAL A 169 -9.17 -0.83 9.12
CA VAL A 169 -8.48 0.32 8.54
C VAL A 169 -9.34 1.56 8.84
N PRO A 170 -8.91 2.52 9.68
CA PRO A 170 -9.62 3.78 9.80
C PRO A 170 -9.65 4.45 8.43
N SER A 171 -10.82 4.94 8.04
CA SER A 171 -11.05 5.44 6.69
C SER A 171 -10.06 6.56 6.33
N ARG A 172 -9.52 6.43 5.10
CA ARG A 172 -8.65 7.38 4.39
C ARG A 172 -8.96 8.82 4.79
N ARG A 173 -8.08 9.45 5.57
CA ARG A 173 -8.27 10.83 6.03
C ARG A 173 -8.33 11.72 4.79
N LYS A 174 -9.50 12.32 4.51
CA LYS A 174 -9.70 13.19 3.34
C LYS A 174 -8.61 14.26 3.34
N SER A 175 -7.77 14.23 2.30
CA SER A 175 -6.65 15.15 2.15
C SER A 175 -7.13 16.61 2.24
N THR A 176 -6.58 17.36 3.19
CA THR A 176 -6.85 18.80 3.35
C THR A 176 -6.21 19.65 2.25
N PHE A 177 -5.48 19.03 1.32
CA PHE A 177 -4.71 19.67 0.26
C PHE A 177 -5.56 20.52 -0.70
N LYS A 178 -6.81 20.12 -0.97
CA LYS A 178 -7.71 20.93 -1.81
C LYS A 178 -8.09 22.24 -1.11
N TYR A 179 -8.27 22.19 0.21
CA TYR A 179 -8.62 23.35 1.02
C TYR A 179 -7.42 24.27 1.28
N THR A 180 -6.21 23.73 1.50
CA THR A 180 -4.97 24.53 1.56
C THR A 180 -4.79 25.32 0.26
N LEU A 181 -4.99 24.68 -0.90
CA LEU A 181 -4.76 25.28 -2.20
C LEU A 181 -5.75 26.40 -2.51
N ILE A 182 -7.04 26.20 -2.20
CA ILE A 182 -8.07 27.23 -2.36
C ILE A 182 -7.79 28.44 -1.46
N ALA A 183 -7.40 28.21 -0.20
CA ALA A 183 -7.08 29.30 0.74
C ALA A 183 -5.86 30.12 0.28
N LEU A 184 -4.83 29.47 -0.25
CA LEU A 184 -3.65 30.12 -0.83
C LEU A 184 -4.01 30.98 -2.05
N ILE A 185 -4.81 30.43 -2.97
CA ILE A 185 -5.26 31.16 -4.18
C ILE A 185 -6.10 32.38 -3.77
N ALA A 186 -7.01 32.22 -2.81
CA ALA A 186 -7.82 33.34 -2.31
C ALA A 186 -6.95 34.45 -1.71
N GLY A 187 -5.97 34.11 -0.87
CA GLY A 187 -5.04 35.08 -0.29
C GLY A 187 -4.19 35.83 -1.34
N LEU A 188 -3.71 35.10 -2.36
CA LEU A 188 -2.96 35.68 -3.47
C LEU A 188 -3.80 36.65 -4.31
N LEU A 189 -5.05 36.29 -4.62
CA LEU A 189 -5.96 37.17 -5.36
C LEU A 189 -6.28 38.45 -4.58
N THR A 190 -6.43 38.35 -3.25
CA THR A 190 -6.63 39.53 -2.39
C THR A 190 -5.41 40.44 -2.34
N LEU A 191 -4.19 39.88 -2.31
CA LEU A 191 -2.95 40.66 -2.40
C LEU A 191 -2.84 41.40 -3.74
N ILE A 192 -3.16 40.74 -4.84
CA ILE A 192 -3.16 41.34 -6.19
C ILE A 192 -4.21 42.46 -6.28
N ALA A 193 -5.41 42.25 -5.73
CA ALA A 193 -6.45 43.27 -5.69
C ALA A 193 -6.05 44.50 -4.85
N ASN A 194 -5.40 44.30 -3.69
CA ASN A 194 -4.87 45.40 -2.88
C ASN A 194 -3.77 46.20 -3.61
N TYR A 195 -2.92 45.52 -4.39
CA TYR A 195 -1.89 46.18 -5.18
C TYR A 195 -2.48 47.02 -6.32
N LEU A 196 -3.54 46.54 -6.96
CA LEU A 196 -4.19 47.23 -8.09
C LEU A 196 -5.15 48.35 -7.65
N GLN A 197 -5.79 48.23 -6.48
CA GLN A 197 -6.79 49.17 -5.97
C GLN A 197 -6.61 49.48 -4.48
N PRO A 198 -5.49 50.14 -4.09
CA PRO A 198 -5.14 50.33 -2.68
C PRO A 198 -6.12 51.21 -1.89
N GLU A 199 -6.80 52.16 -2.55
CA GLU A 199 -7.68 53.16 -1.90
C GLU A 199 -9.17 52.81 -2.00
N ALA A 200 -9.52 51.63 -2.55
CA ALA A 200 -10.92 51.27 -2.72
C ALA A 200 -11.55 50.91 -1.35
N PRO A 201 -12.64 51.57 -0.92
CA PRO A 201 -13.25 51.32 0.39
C PRO A 201 -13.77 49.89 0.57
N ILE A 202 -14.05 49.20 -0.55
CA ILE A 202 -14.46 47.79 -0.56
C ILE A 202 -13.34 46.83 -0.14
N MET A 203 -12.07 47.23 -0.26
CA MET A 203 -10.91 46.41 0.10
C MET A 203 -10.82 46.17 1.60
N ILE A 204 -11.28 47.11 2.43
CA ILE A 204 -11.36 46.93 3.89
C ILE A 204 -12.27 45.75 4.24
N ILE A 205 -13.41 45.65 3.56
CA ILE A 205 -14.38 44.56 3.76
C ILE A 205 -13.80 43.23 3.27
N ILE A 206 -13.22 43.21 2.07
CA ILE A 206 -12.60 42.01 1.47
C ILE A 206 -11.45 41.50 2.35
N ASN A 207 -10.57 42.39 2.80
CA ASN A 207 -9.43 42.03 3.67
C ASN A 207 -9.92 41.44 4.99
N THR A 208 -10.95 42.03 5.60
CA THR A 208 -11.52 41.53 6.86
C THR A 208 -12.12 40.13 6.70
N VAL A 209 -12.89 39.89 5.64
CA VAL A 209 -13.49 38.57 5.36
C VAL A 209 -12.42 37.52 5.12
N VAL A 210 -11.40 37.83 4.30
CA VAL A 210 -10.31 36.90 3.99
C VAL A 210 -9.48 36.57 5.23
N LEU A 211 -9.23 37.54 6.11
CA LEU A 211 -8.48 37.34 7.36
C LEU A 211 -9.25 36.44 8.35
N VAL A 212 -10.57 36.58 8.42
CA VAL A 212 -11.43 35.67 9.19
C VAL A 212 -11.39 34.25 8.61
N LEU A 213 -11.52 34.10 7.28
CA LEU A 213 -11.46 32.78 6.64
C LEU A 213 -10.10 32.10 6.81
N LEU A 214 -9.00 32.85 6.67
CA LEU A 214 -7.65 32.32 6.89
C LEU A 214 -7.39 31.96 8.35
N SER A 215 -7.87 32.77 9.30
CA SER A 215 -7.71 32.46 10.73
C SER A 215 -8.53 31.25 11.16
N MET A 216 -9.76 31.09 10.64
CA MET A 216 -10.55 29.87 10.81
C MET A 216 -9.83 28.67 10.20
N TYR A 217 -9.30 28.80 8.98
CA TYR A 217 -8.55 27.74 8.32
C TYR A 217 -7.32 27.29 9.13
N VAL A 218 -6.52 28.23 9.63
CA VAL A 218 -5.36 27.95 10.50
C VAL A 218 -5.80 27.30 11.80
N GLY A 219 -6.89 27.76 12.41
CA GLY A 219 -7.47 27.15 13.62
C GLY A 219 -7.92 25.69 13.40
N PHE A 220 -8.60 25.41 12.28
CA PHE A 220 -8.98 24.05 11.90
C PHE A 220 -7.78 23.18 11.57
N TYR A 221 -6.76 23.72 10.89
CA TYR A 221 -5.55 22.99 10.53
C TYR A 221 -4.71 22.63 11.77
N ILE A 222 -4.49 23.59 12.67
CA ILE A 222 -3.78 23.37 13.94
C ILE A 222 -4.59 22.43 14.84
N GLY A 223 -5.91 22.63 14.97
CA GLY A 223 -6.79 21.76 15.74
C GLY A 223 -6.78 20.32 15.23
N ALA A 224 -6.92 20.12 13.91
CA ALA A 224 -6.88 18.80 13.30
C ALA A 224 -5.52 18.09 13.45
N ASN A 225 -4.41 18.82 13.58
CA ASN A 225 -3.09 18.23 13.81
C ASN A 225 -2.76 18.00 15.29
N ARG A 226 -3.31 18.81 16.22
CA ARG A 226 -3.02 18.71 17.67
C ARG A 226 -3.94 17.72 18.40
N PHE A 227 -5.18 17.53 17.95
CA PHE A 227 -6.17 16.63 18.55
C PHE A 227 -6.30 15.27 17.82
N SER A 228 -5.36 14.97 16.92
CA SER A 228 -5.31 13.71 16.15
C SER A 228 -4.07 12.86 16.46
N LYS A 229 -3.31 13.20 17.50
CA LYS A 229 -2.36 12.31 18.18
C LYS A 229 -3.05 11.64 19.35
#